data_AF-A0A5E4XDI9-F1
#
_entry.id   AF-A0A5E4XDI9-F1
#
_cell.length_a   1.000
_cell.length_b   1.000
_cell.length_c   1.000
_cell.angle_alpha   90.00
_cell.angle_beta   90.00
_cell.angle_gamma   90.00
#
_symmetry.space_group_name_H-M   'P 1'
#
loop_
_entity.id
_entity.type
_entity.pdbx_description
1 polymer ?
#
loop_
_entity_poly.entity_id
_entity_poly.type
_entity_poly.pdbx_seq_one_letter_code
_entity_poly.pdbx_strand_id
1 'polypeptide(L)'
;MSGEIRPLQSQFWSRSIDLNGDTYAVNVNVSEDEKGMPVRLKIDNGKEYVRSFNTNGAGFPFSVPGATINYQQGFSGGNLDWADKDYQLVSAHEIGHPILTLAAGREYSWSHEGTSGTLGGDNGTYAPVPKTGEMNLMKYYEDASVNMRYARSIASESDVKNLIYISKRH
;
A
#
# COMPACT_ATOMS: atom_id res chain seq x y z
N MET A 1 19.37 -20.07 8.50
CA MET A 1 19.92 -18.83 7.93
C MET A 1 18.91 -17.73 8.20
N SER A 2 19.17 -16.90 9.22
CA SER A 2 18.36 -15.73 9.51
C SER A 2 18.77 -14.62 8.55
N GLY A 3 18.06 -14.53 7.42
CA GLY A 3 18.13 -13.37 6.57
C GLY A 3 17.38 -12.25 7.26
N GLU A 4 18.05 -11.15 7.57
CA GLU A 4 17.40 -9.89 7.94
C GLU A 4 16.38 -9.55 6.85
N ILE A 5 15.10 -9.69 7.18
CA ILE A 5 14.03 -9.06 6.41
C ILE A 5 14.20 -7.57 6.67
N ARG A 6 14.94 -6.88 5.79
CA ARG A 6 14.82 -5.43 5.71
C ARG A 6 13.33 -5.12 5.62
N PRO A 7 12.75 -4.24 6.44
CA PRO A 7 11.34 -3.93 6.32
C PRO A 7 11.16 -3.07 5.06
N LEU A 8 11.07 -3.72 3.91
CA LEU A 8 11.02 -3.11 2.57
C LEU A 8 9.71 -2.35 2.33
N GLN A 9 8.78 -2.36 3.29
CA GLN A 9 7.62 -1.45 3.32
C GLN A 9 8.00 0.02 3.59
N SER A 10 9.17 0.25 4.21
CA SER A 10 9.71 1.59 4.49
C SER A 10 9.86 2.45 3.25
N GLN A 11 10.27 1.86 2.11
CA GLN A 11 10.55 2.60 0.88
C GLN A 11 9.31 3.31 0.33
N PHE A 12 8.12 2.75 0.53
CA PHE A 12 6.89 3.26 -0.07
C PHE A 12 6.33 4.46 0.69
N TRP A 13 6.64 4.60 1.98
CA TRP A 13 6.10 5.67 2.83
C TRP A 13 7.17 6.67 3.28
N SER A 14 8.44 6.43 2.96
CA SER A 14 9.54 7.34 3.24
C SER A 14 9.80 8.25 2.04
N ARG A 15 9.76 9.57 2.25
CA ARG A 15 10.12 10.56 1.22
C ARG A 15 10.47 11.89 1.85
N SER A 16 11.08 12.78 1.06
CA SER A 16 11.12 14.19 1.40
C SER A 16 9.76 14.84 1.15
N ILE A 17 9.35 15.73 2.05
CA ILE A 17 8.12 16.52 1.93
C ILE A 17 8.44 18.00 2.19
N ASP A 18 7.65 18.89 1.61
CA ASP A 18 7.74 20.32 1.88
C ASP A 18 6.58 20.74 2.80
N LEU A 19 6.89 21.25 3.99
CA LEU A 19 5.90 21.65 4.98
C LEU A 19 6.24 23.04 5.52
N ASN A 20 5.33 24.00 5.35
CA ASN A 20 5.49 25.39 5.81
C ASN A 20 6.76 26.09 5.30
N GLY A 21 7.26 25.72 4.12
CA GLY A 21 8.45 26.32 3.50
C GLY A 21 9.76 25.61 3.82
N ASP A 22 9.75 24.60 4.70
CA ASP A 22 10.90 23.77 5.02
C ASP A 22 10.75 22.36 4.42
N THR A 23 11.86 21.79 3.97
CA THR A 23 11.92 20.40 3.49
C THR A 23 12.31 19.45 4.61
N TYR A 24 11.51 18.42 4.83
CA TYR A 24 11.74 17.38 5.84
C TYR A 24 11.97 16.03 5.18
N ALA A 25 13.01 15.31 5.62
CA ALA A 25 13.20 13.91 5.26
C ALA A 25 12.39 13.01 6.22
N VAL A 26 11.34 12.38 5.70
CA VAL A 26 10.49 11.47 6.48
C VAL A 26 10.95 10.04 6.24
N ASN A 27 11.33 9.36 7.32
CA ASN A 27 11.76 7.96 7.29
C ASN A 27 10.76 7.12 8.08
N VAL A 28 10.12 6.17 7.40
CA VAL A 28 9.18 5.23 7.99
C VAL A 28 9.88 3.91 8.17
N ASN A 29 9.94 3.42 9.41
CA ASN A 29 10.45 2.10 9.73
C ASN A 29 9.28 1.20 10.08
N VAL A 30 9.30 -0.03 9.55
CA VAL A 30 8.30 -1.04 9.89
C VAL A 30 8.98 -2.10 10.74
N SER A 31 8.33 -2.51 11.82
CA SER A 31 8.79 -3.58 12.69
C SER A 31 7.63 -4.52 13.00
N GLU A 32 7.94 -5.80 13.16
CA GLU A 32 6.99 -6.78 13.65
C GLU A 32 6.86 -6.64 15.17
N ASP A 33 5.62 -6.60 15.68
CA ASP A 33 5.31 -6.53 17.10
C ASP A 33 4.01 -7.29 17.37
N GLU A 34 3.92 -7.99 18.50
CA GLU A 34 2.74 -8.79 18.87
C GLU A 34 1.47 -7.93 19.08
N LYS A 35 1.65 -6.65 19.39
CA LYS A 35 0.59 -5.62 19.49
C LYS A 35 0.47 -4.80 18.22
N GLY A 36 1.20 -5.19 17.17
CA GLY A 36 1.18 -4.57 15.86
C GLY A 36 -0.15 -4.76 15.13
N MET A 37 -0.17 -4.26 13.90
CA MET A 37 -1.36 -4.27 13.07
C MET A 37 -1.85 -5.72 12.78
N PRO A 38 -3.08 -6.13 13.15
CA PRO A 38 -3.57 -7.49 12.92
C PRO A 38 -3.89 -7.74 11.44
N VAL A 39 -2.86 -8.02 10.65
CA VAL A 39 -2.93 -8.40 9.23
C VAL A 39 -2.80 -9.91 9.09
N ARG A 40 -3.60 -10.52 8.21
CA ARG A 40 -3.54 -11.95 7.87
C ARG A 40 -2.73 -12.12 6.59
N LEU A 41 -1.69 -12.95 6.65
CA LEU A 41 -0.99 -13.45 5.47
C LEU A 41 -1.68 -14.73 4.98
N LYS A 42 -2.03 -14.79 3.71
CA LYS A 42 -2.50 -16.01 3.04
C LYS A 42 -1.58 -16.35 1.89
N ILE A 43 -0.93 -17.51 1.91
CA ILE A 43 -0.16 -18.01 0.77
C ILE A 43 -1.13 -18.61 -0.24
N ASP A 44 -1.18 -18.01 -1.43
CA ASP A 44 -2.01 -18.50 -2.54
C ASP A 44 -1.16 -19.27 -3.56
N ASN A 45 -1.58 -20.49 -3.84
CA ASN A 45 -0.91 -21.40 -4.79
C ASN A 45 -1.66 -21.54 -6.12
N GLY A 46 -2.73 -20.75 -6.32
CA GLY A 46 -3.52 -20.74 -7.54
C GLY A 46 -2.78 -20.07 -8.70
N LYS A 47 -3.13 -20.42 -9.93
CA LYS A 47 -2.57 -19.80 -11.14
C LYS A 47 -3.23 -18.46 -11.52
N GLU A 48 -4.25 -18.06 -10.76
CA GLU A 48 -4.99 -16.82 -10.96
C GLU A 48 -4.60 -15.83 -9.87
N TYR A 49 -4.52 -14.54 -10.21
CA TYR A 49 -4.17 -13.51 -9.25
C TYR A 49 -5.32 -13.32 -8.25
N VAL A 50 -5.05 -13.49 -6.96
CA VAL A 50 -6.06 -13.31 -5.92
C VAL A 50 -5.89 -11.95 -5.27
N ARG A 51 -6.80 -11.01 -5.51
CA ARG A 51 -6.72 -9.66 -4.93
C ARG A 51 -6.61 -9.73 -3.40
N SER A 52 -5.63 -9.04 -2.82
CA SER A 52 -5.61 -8.74 -1.38
C SER A 52 -6.75 -7.79 -1.04
N PHE A 53 -7.31 -7.93 0.15
CA PHE A 53 -8.41 -7.07 0.56
C PHE A 53 -8.40 -6.89 2.07
N ASN A 54 -8.81 -5.70 2.48
CA ASN A 54 -9.37 -5.53 3.81
C ASN A 54 -10.81 -6.08 3.82
N THR A 55 -11.09 -7.16 4.57
CA THR A 55 -12.41 -7.86 4.62
C THR A 55 -13.57 -6.97 5.05
N ASN A 56 -13.30 -5.75 5.51
CA ASN A 56 -14.33 -4.78 5.84
C ASN A 56 -14.49 -3.66 4.80
N GLY A 57 -14.00 -3.90 3.56
CA GLY A 57 -14.09 -3.00 2.43
C GLY A 57 -15.47 -2.36 2.32
N ALA A 58 -15.53 -1.06 1.98
CA ALA A 58 -16.73 -0.27 1.68
C ALA A 58 -17.94 -0.31 2.66
N GLY A 59 -17.99 -1.16 3.69
CA GLY A 59 -19.07 -1.25 4.67
C GLY A 59 -18.66 -0.85 6.08
N PHE A 60 -17.42 -1.16 6.50
CA PHE A 60 -16.93 -0.87 7.85
C PHE A 60 -15.51 -0.28 7.80
N PRO A 61 -15.35 1.03 7.63
CA PRO A 61 -14.06 1.68 7.35
C PRO A 61 -13.07 1.69 8.53
N PHE A 62 -13.35 0.99 9.64
CA PHE A 62 -12.58 1.10 10.88
C PHE A 62 -11.80 -0.15 11.31
N SER A 63 -11.78 -1.22 10.52
CA SER A 63 -11.15 -2.45 11.00
C SER A 63 -9.92 -2.81 10.19
N VAL A 64 -8.79 -2.35 10.69
CA VAL A 64 -7.50 -3.03 10.52
C VAL A 64 -7.59 -4.53 10.85
N PRO A 65 -8.32 -4.99 11.91
CA PRO A 65 -8.54 -6.40 12.16
C PRO A 65 -9.37 -7.01 11.02
N GLY A 66 -8.69 -7.67 10.07
CA GLY A 66 -9.33 -8.30 8.92
C GLY A 66 -8.59 -8.16 7.58
N ALA A 67 -7.60 -7.26 7.49
CA ALA A 67 -6.76 -7.17 6.29
C ALA A 67 -6.15 -8.53 5.94
N THR A 68 -6.46 -9.05 4.76
CA THR A 68 -5.87 -10.29 4.23
C THR A 68 -5.01 -9.92 3.04
N ILE A 69 -3.71 -10.14 3.19
CA ILE A 69 -2.75 -9.98 2.10
C ILE A 69 -2.46 -11.36 1.52
N ASN A 70 -2.74 -11.52 0.23
CA ASN A 70 -2.45 -12.75 -0.49
C ASN A 70 -1.01 -12.69 -1.04
N TYR A 71 -0.22 -13.70 -0.71
CA TYR A 71 1.10 -13.93 -1.28
C TYR A 71 0.97 -14.83 -2.51
N GLN A 72 1.29 -14.28 -3.68
CA GLN A 72 0.96 -14.84 -4.98
C GLN A 72 1.96 -15.90 -5.47
N GLN A 73 2.17 -16.96 -4.68
CA GLN A 73 3.17 -17.98 -4.99
C GLN A 73 2.83 -18.77 -6.27
N GLY A 74 1.54 -19.09 -6.48
CA GLY A 74 1.09 -19.80 -7.66
C GLY A 74 1.05 -18.94 -8.92
N PHE A 75 0.51 -17.71 -8.81
CA PHE A 75 0.37 -16.79 -9.94
C PHE A 75 1.73 -16.33 -10.46
N SER A 76 2.74 -16.20 -9.58
CA SER A 76 4.11 -15.89 -9.98
C SER A 76 4.81 -17.04 -10.74
N GLY A 77 4.16 -18.20 -10.88
CA GLY A 77 4.76 -19.40 -11.45
C GLY A 77 5.91 -19.95 -10.60
N GLY A 78 5.92 -19.66 -9.29
CA GLY A 78 7.02 -20.01 -8.38
C GLY A 78 8.18 -19.01 -8.37
N ASN A 79 8.09 -17.88 -9.07
CA ASN A 79 9.07 -16.79 -8.95
C ASN A 79 8.87 -16.06 -7.61
N LEU A 80 9.69 -16.39 -6.61
CA LEU A 80 9.59 -15.82 -5.27
C LEU A 80 9.97 -14.33 -5.22
N ASP A 81 10.94 -13.88 -6.02
CA ASP A 81 11.28 -12.45 -6.09
C ASP A 81 10.11 -11.61 -6.63
N TRP A 82 9.39 -12.13 -7.62
CA TRP A 82 8.16 -11.50 -8.11
C TRP A 82 7.10 -11.44 -7.00
N ALA A 83 6.86 -12.55 -6.32
CA ALA A 83 5.84 -12.66 -5.27
C ALA A 83 6.17 -11.78 -4.05
N ASP A 84 7.45 -11.68 -3.68
CA ASP A 84 7.94 -10.82 -2.62
C ASP A 84 7.72 -9.34 -2.95
N LYS A 85 8.02 -8.91 -4.17
CA LYS A 85 7.80 -7.53 -4.62
C LYS A 85 6.32 -7.16 -4.66
N ASP A 86 5.47 -8.05 -5.19
CA ASP A 86 4.02 -7.84 -5.20
C ASP A 86 3.48 -7.76 -3.77
N TYR A 87 3.87 -8.71 -2.91
CA TYR A 87 3.48 -8.74 -1.51
C TYR A 87 3.85 -7.46 -0.76
N GLN A 88 5.08 -6.97 -0.92
CA GLN A 88 5.55 -5.77 -0.24
C GLN A 88 4.79 -4.51 -0.70
N LEU A 89 4.61 -4.37 -2.02
CA LEU A 89 3.86 -3.26 -2.60
C LEU A 89 2.40 -3.27 -2.13
N VAL A 90 1.73 -4.41 -2.25
CA VAL A 90 0.32 -4.57 -1.90
C VAL A 90 0.13 -4.41 -0.40
N SER A 91 1.01 -4.95 0.43
CA SER A 91 0.97 -4.72 1.89
C SER A 91 1.04 -3.23 2.22
N ALA A 92 1.97 -2.49 1.60
CA ALA A 92 2.11 -1.06 1.84
C ALA A 92 0.87 -0.26 1.41
N HIS A 93 0.22 -0.66 0.32
CA HIS A 93 -1.04 -0.08 -0.16
C HIS A 93 -2.20 -0.36 0.80
N GLU A 94 -2.41 -1.62 1.17
CA GLU A 94 -3.52 -2.04 2.04
C GLU A 94 -3.38 -1.48 3.46
N ILE A 95 -2.16 -1.37 3.99
CA ILE A 95 -1.86 -0.70 5.28
C ILE A 95 -2.09 0.82 5.19
N GLY A 96 -1.91 1.41 4.01
CA GLY A 96 -2.21 2.81 3.75
C GLY A 96 -3.67 3.17 3.99
N HIS A 97 -4.59 2.28 3.61
CA HIS A 97 -6.02 2.55 3.73
C HIS A 97 -6.50 2.94 5.13
N PRO A 98 -6.25 2.17 6.19
CA PRO A 98 -6.66 2.54 7.54
C PRO A 98 -5.97 3.82 8.04
N ILE A 99 -4.68 4.01 7.74
CA ILE A 99 -3.92 5.22 8.11
C ILE A 99 -4.58 6.47 7.51
N LEU A 100 -4.80 6.46 6.19
CA LEU A 100 -5.37 7.60 5.47
C LEU A 100 -6.85 7.82 5.82
N THR A 101 -7.58 6.75 6.14
CA THR A 101 -8.97 6.87 6.63
C THR A 101 -9.01 7.61 7.96
N LEU A 102 -8.10 7.32 8.90
CA LEU A 102 -8.02 8.02 10.19
C LEU A 102 -7.60 9.48 10.04
N ALA A 103 -6.75 9.79 9.05
CA ALA A 103 -6.22 11.13 8.83
C ALA A 103 -7.21 12.05 8.09
N ALA A 104 -7.78 11.57 6.98
CA ALA A 104 -8.49 12.39 5.99
C ALA A 104 -9.87 11.83 5.60
N GLY A 105 -10.31 10.75 6.24
CA GLY A 105 -11.61 10.13 5.98
C GLY A 105 -11.59 9.11 4.84
N ARG A 106 -12.71 8.39 4.71
CA ARG A 106 -12.85 7.26 3.78
C ARG A 106 -12.66 7.68 2.32
N GLU A 107 -13.34 8.75 1.89
CA GLU A 107 -13.38 9.13 0.48
C GLU A 107 -11.97 9.39 -0.06
N TYR A 108 -11.15 10.07 0.73
CA TYR A 108 -9.74 10.28 0.43
C TYR A 108 -8.97 8.96 0.30
N SER A 109 -9.13 8.05 1.27
CA SER A 109 -8.39 6.79 1.33
C SER A 109 -8.78 5.77 0.25
N TRP A 110 -10.07 5.66 -0.08
CA TRP A 110 -10.64 4.55 -0.86
C TRP A 110 -11.03 4.91 -2.29
N SER A 111 -10.95 6.19 -2.68
CA SER A 111 -11.17 6.60 -4.07
C SER A 111 -9.97 6.32 -4.97
N HIS A 112 -8.82 5.92 -4.42
CA HIS A 112 -7.57 5.73 -5.16
C HIS A 112 -7.24 6.93 -6.08
N GLU A 113 -7.38 8.15 -5.56
CA GLU A 113 -7.27 9.39 -6.35
C GLU A 113 -8.20 9.45 -7.58
N GLY A 114 -9.39 8.87 -7.46
CA GLY A 114 -10.37 8.79 -8.53
C GLY A 114 -10.21 7.59 -9.45
N THR A 115 -9.26 6.67 -9.22
CA THR A 115 -9.15 5.40 -9.98
C THR A 115 -10.00 4.28 -9.37
N SER A 116 -10.87 4.58 -8.41
CA SER A 116 -11.98 3.72 -7.98
C SER A 116 -13.15 4.53 -7.43
N GLY A 117 -14.30 3.86 -7.30
CA GLY A 117 -15.37 4.35 -6.45
C GLY A 117 -15.02 4.22 -4.96
N THR A 118 -15.51 5.14 -4.14
CA THR A 118 -15.37 5.15 -2.67
C THR A 118 -15.99 3.93 -1.95
N LEU A 119 -16.71 3.09 -2.71
CA LEU A 119 -17.31 1.83 -2.28
C LEU A 119 -16.50 0.60 -2.76
N GLY A 120 -15.22 0.77 -3.10
CA GLY A 120 -14.29 -0.35 -3.37
C GLY A 120 -14.52 -1.05 -4.71
N GLY A 121 -15.44 -0.54 -5.54
CA GLY A 121 -15.63 -0.96 -6.91
C GLY A 121 -14.61 -0.29 -7.83
N ASP A 122 -14.02 -1.08 -8.72
CA ASP A 122 -13.31 -0.57 -9.89
C ASP A 122 -14.29 0.31 -10.69
N ASN A 123 -13.90 1.57 -10.94
CA ASN A 123 -14.68 2.46 -11.79
C ASN A 123 -14.24 2.38 -13.26
N GLY A 124 -13.37 1.43 -13.59
CA GLY A 124 -12.81 1.21 -14.92
C GLY A 124 -11.77 2.24 -15.34
N THR A 125 -11.32 3.12 -14.43
CA THR A 125 -10.36 4.18 -14.73
C THR A 125 -9.01 3.91 -14.10
N TYR A 126 -8.27 2.96 -14.69
CA TYR A 126 -6.84 2.83 -14.43
C TYR A 126 -6.11 4.06 -14.97
N ALA A 127 -5.13 4.57 -14.21
CA ALA A 127 -4.29 5.63 -14.69
C ALA A 127 -3.23 5.10 -15.67
N PRO A 128 -2.92 5.83 -16.75
CA PRO A 128 -1.79 5.46 -17.59
C PRO A 128 -0.50 5.49 -16.77
N VAL A 129 0.35 4.50 -17.00
CA VAL A 129 1.66 4.43 -16.35
C VAL A 129 2.50 5.63 -16.81
N PRO A 130 3.01 6.48 -15.88
CA PRO A 130 3.85 7.60 -16.28
C PRO A 130 5.10 7.08 -17.01
N LYS A 131 5.51 7.73 -18.10
CA LYS A 131 6.70 7.31 -18.88
C LYS A 131 7.98 7.33 -18.06
N THR A 132 8.08 8.25 -17.10
CA THR A 132 9.20 8.44 -16.18
C THR A 132 8.68 8.89 -14.82
N GLY A 133 9.48 8.73 -13.77
CA GLY A 133 9.19 9.26 -12.42
C GLY A 133 8.35 8.34 -11.54
N GLU A 134 7.82 8.90 -10.46
CA GLU A 134 7.09 8.20 -9.41
C GLU A 134 5.72 7.70 -9.87
N MET A 135 5.24 6.64 -9.21
CA MET A 135 3.87 6.15 -9.27
C MET A 135 3.28 6.31 -7.87
N ASN A 136 2.16 7.02 -7.72
CA ASN A 136 1.49 7.09 -6.43
C ASN A 136 1.08 5.68 -5.95
N LEU A 137 1.57 5.29 -4.78
CA LEU A 137 1.26 4.02 -4.10
C LEU A 137 -0.25 3.73 -4.01
N MET A 138 -1.07 4.75 -3.75
CA MET A 138 -2.52 4.57 -3.52
C MET A 138 -3.34 4.52 -4.81
N LYS A 139 -2.72 4.70 -5.97
CA LYS A 139 -3.40 4.79 -7.28
C LYS A 139 -3.32 3.48 -8.06
N TYR A 140 -4.39 3.12 -8.76
CA TYR A 140 -4.34 2.02 -9.71
C TYR A 140 -3.85 2.48 -11.07
N TYR A 141 -2.88 1.75 -11.61
CA TYR A 141 -2.31 1.99 -12.93
C TYR A 141 -2.67 0.86 -13.88
N GLU A 142 -2.70 1.18 -15.17
CA GLU A 142 -2.74 0.21 -16.26
C GLU A 142 -1.50 -0.71 -16.22
N ASP A 143 -1.50 -1.78 -17.03
CA ASP A 143 -0.55 -2.90 -17.17
C ASP A 143 0.96 -2.61 -16.90
N ALA A 144 1.31 -2.22 -15.69
CA ALA A 144 2.66 -2.04 -15.21
C ALA A 144 3.20 -3.34 -14.64
N SER A 145 4.41 -3.74 -15.07
CA SER A 145 5.06 -4.92 -14.52
C SER A 145 5.31 -4.77 -13.02
N VAL A 146 5.36 -5.90 -12.28
CA VAL A 146 5.63 -5.87 -10.83
C VAL A 146 6.93 -5.13 -10.50
N ASN A 147 7.98 -5.30 -11.33
CA ASN A 147 9.26 -4.64 -11.12
C ASN A 147 9.13 -3.13 -11.27
N MET A 148 8.36 -2.67 -12.25
CA MET A 148 8.12 -1.24 -12.46
C MET A 148 7.30 -0.65 -11.33
N ARG A 149 6.21 -1.31 -10.93
CA ARG A 149 5.37 -0.89 -9.81
C ARG A 149 6.18 -0.83 -8.53
N TYR A 150 6.92 -1.89 -8.21
CA TYR A 150 7.76 -1.97 -7.02
C TYR A 150 8.81 -0.87 -6.97
N ALA A 151 9.54 -0.64 -8.07
CA ALA A 151 10.64 0.33 -8.09
C ALA A 151 10.20 1.80 -8.09
N ARG A 152 8.96 2.09 -8.53
CA ARG A 152 8.48 3.46 -8.76
C ARG A 152 7.36 3.87 -7.83
N SER A 153 6.72 2.93 -7.14
CA SER A 153 5.62 3.25 -6.25
C SER A 153 6.12 3.95 -5.00
N ILE A 154 5.45 5.04 -4.64
CA ILE A 154 5.72 5.80 -3.43
C ILE A 154 4.46 6.56 -3.03
N ALA A 155 4.20 6.67 -1.73
CA ALA A 155 3.09 7.44 -1.20
C ALA A 155 3.22 8.91 -1.63
N SER A 156 2.10 9.55 -1.92
CA SER A 156 2.11 10.96 -2.27
C SER A 156 2.62 11.80 -1.10
N GLU A 157 3.08 13.01 -1.39
CA GLU A 157 3.49 13.95 -0.35
C GLU A 157 2.33 14.23 0.64
N SER A 158 1.10 14.32 0.13
CA SER A 158 -0.12 14.49 0.95
C SER A 158 -0.37 13.31 1.88
N ASP A 159 -0.15 12.08 1.40
CA ASP A 159 -0.32 10.87 2.21
C ASP A 159 0.71 10.80 3.35
N VAL A 160 1.94 11.20 3.08
CA VAL A 160 3.00 11.25 4.10
C VAL A 160 2.77 12.39 5.09
N LYS A 161 2.24 13.53 4.65
CA LYS A 161 1.76 14.60 5.57
C LYS A 161 0.63 14.11 6.48
N ASN A 162 -0.30 13.34 5.95
CA ASN A 162 -1.38 12.73 6.72
C ASN A 162 -0.86 11.73 7.76
N LEU A 163 0.17 10.94 7.43
CA LEU A 163 0.86 10.07 8.38
C LEU A 163 1.45 10.85 9.56
N ILE A 164 2.15 11.96 9.27
CA ILE A 164 2.69 12.85 10.31
C ILE A 164 1.58 13.42 11.18
N TYR A 165 0.49 13.90 10.57
CA TYR A 165 -0.63 14.50 11.28
C TYR A 165 -1.23 13.55 12.33
N ILE A 166 -1.44 12.28 11.96
CA ILE A 166 -1.99 11.30 12.92
C ILE A 166 -0.96 10.85 13.96
N SER A 167 0.33 10.83 13.64
CA SER A 167 1.39 10.47 14.60
C SER A 167 1.49 11.41 15.81
N LYS A 168 0.95 12.63 15.67
CA LYS A 168 0.94 13.67 16.72
C LYS A 168 -0.36 13.73 17.51
N ARG A 169 -1.33 12.86 17.25
CA ARG A 169 -2.62 12.80 17.97
C ARG A 169 -2.57 12.01 19.29
N HIS A 170 -1.38 11.62 19.75
CA HIS A 170 -1.16 10.85 20.97
C HIS A 170 -0.29 11.62 21.98
#